data_AF-A0A218U909-F1
#
_entry.id   AF-A0A218U909-F1
#
_cell.length_a   1.000
_cell.length_b   1.000
_cell.length_c   1.000
_cell.angle_alpha   90.00
_cell.angle_beta   90.00
_cell.angle_gamma   90.00
#
_symmetry.space_group_name_H-M   'P 1'
#
loop_
_entity.id
_entity.type
_entity.pdbx_description
1 polymer ?
#
loop_
_entity_poly.entity_id
_entity_poly.type
_entity_poly.pdbx_seq_one_letter_code
_entity_poly.pdbx_strand_id
1 'polypeptide(L)'
;MLYLEKKKEQRRALRRWEQNINCTRSHRGRISIENNVDLQGPPRNFVYIDECKVCAGVALTPVTAGCECQDCLAEAKTNGGCCPGASRSRFAYNQDGQVRIRPGQPIYECNSHCRCGAECPNRVVQRGIRYDLCIFRTNDGRGWGVRTLQRIRKNSFVMEYVGEIITSEEAERRGQVYDRQGVTYLFDLDYIDDVYTVDAAHYGNISHFVNHSVSAPHLGPAVGLPGLRCGIYLFSGVGVSRVPWVELMGVGLTCQVCLTCRAGQCDPNLQVYNVFIENLDQRLPRIALFATRPIRAGEELTFDYNMHGTCRTPGTPVPGTPVP
;
A
#
# COMPACT_ATOMS: atom_id res chain seq x y z
N MET A 1 -25.72 -20.94 -25.33
CA MET A 1 -25.48 -19.75 -26.19
C MET A 1 -25.24 -18.48 -25.38
N LEU A 2 -26.20 -18.06 -24.54
CA LEU A 2 -26.14 -16.79 -23.79
C LEU A 2 -24.85 -16.55 -22.96
N TYR A 3 -24.31 -17.56 -22.29
CA TYR A 3 -23.06 -17.42 -21.52
C TYR A 3 -21.85 -17.10 -22.40
N LEU A 4 -21.72 -17.77 -23.55
CA LEU A 4 -20.59 -17.56 -24.46
C LEU A 4 -20.60 -16.16 -25.07
N GLU A 5 -21.79 -15.63 -25.36
CA GLU A 5 -21.98 -14.26 -25.83
C GLU A 5 -21.58 -13.25 -24.75
N LYS A 6 -22.09 -13.40 -23.52
CA LYS A 6 -21.70 -12.57 -22.38
C LYS A 6 -20.20 -12.61 -22.11
N LYS A 7 -19.56 -13.79 -22.19
CA LYS A 7 -18.11 -13.95 -22.03
C LYS A 7 -17.34 -13.26 -23.15
N LYS A 8 -17.83 -13.29 -24.40
CA LYS A 8 -17.24 -12.59 -25.54
C LYS A 8 -17.31 -11.08 -25.36
N GLU A 9 -18.43 -10.55 -24.90
CA GLU A 9 -18.62 -9.13 -24.58
C GLU A 9 -17.73 -8.69 -23.43
N GLN A 10 -17.69 -9.45 -22.34
CA GLN A 10 -16.80 -9.21 -21.20
C GLN A 10 -15.35 -9.12 -21.68
N ARG A 11 -14.86 -10.09 -22.47
CA ARG A 11 -13.49 -10.09 -23.00
C ARG A 11 -13.20 -8.86 -23.87
N ARG A 12 -14.18 -8.38 -24.65
CA ARG A 12 -14.03 -7.12 -25.42
C ARG A 12 -13.93 -5.91 -24.49
N ALA A 13 -14.76 -5.85 -23.46
CA ALA A 13 -14.72 -4.77 -22.47
C ALA A 13 -13.41 -4.73 -21.69
N LEU A 14 -12.93 -5.88 -21.21
CA LEU A 14 -11.64 -5.99 -20.50
C LEU A 14 -10.46 -5.59 -21.38
N ARG A 15 -10.45 -5.96 -22.67
CA ARG A 15 -9.41 -5.52 -23.61
C ARG A 15 -9.39 -4.01 -23.82
N ARG A 16 -10.56 -3.38 -23.95
CA ARG A 16 -10.65 -1.92 -24.05
C ARG A 16 -10.15 -1.23 -22.78
N TRP A 17 -10.47 -1.79 -21.63
CA TRP A 17 -9.99 -1.29 -20.35
C TRP A 17 -8.46 -1.44 -20.21
N GLU A 18 -7.91 -2.59 -20.58
CA GLU A 18 -6.46 -2.82 -20.63
C GLU A 18 -5.75 -1.81 -21.55
N GLN A 19 -6.30 -1.58 -22.74
CA GLN A 19 -5.77 -0.58 -23.68
C GLN A 19 -5.81 0.82 -23.08
N ASN A 20 -6.94 1.21 -22.46
CA ASN A 20 -7.06 2.51 -21.83
C ASN A 20 -6.01 2.71 -20.72
N ILE A 21 -5.84 1.74 -19.82
CA ILE A 21 -4.81 1.80 -18.76
C ILE A 21 -3.41 1.95 -19.37
N ASN A 22 -3.05 1.14 -20.38
CA ASN A 22 -1.71 1.20 -20.97
C ASN A 22 -1.46 2.43 -21.85
N CYS A 23 -2.51 3.11 -22.32
CA CYS A 23 -2.40 4.40 -22.99
C CYS A 23 -2.27 5.57 -22.00
N THR A 24 -2.86 5.45 -20.81
CA THR A 24 -2.76 6.47 -19.76
C THR A 24 -1.41 6.42 -19.04
N ARG A 25 -0.86 5.23 -18.81
CA ARG A 25 0.34 5.03 -17.96
C ARG A 25 1.54 5.91 -18.37
N SER A 26 2.24 6.46 -17.39
CA SER A 26 3.51 7.18 -17.55
C SER A 26 4.75 6.31 -17.27
N HIS A 27 4.55 5.08 -16.78
CA HIS A 27 5.62 4.16 -16.39
C HIS A 27 5.86 3.04 -17.42
N ARG A 28 6.97 2.31 -17.27
CA ARG A 28 7.40 1.30 -18.25
C ARG A 28 6.62 -0.02 -18.15
N GLY A 29 6.19 -0.41 -16.95
CA GLY A 29 5.56 -1.69 -16.67
C GLY A 29 4.21 -1.87 -17.39
N ARG A 30 3.97 -3.04 -17.97
CA ARG A 30 2.67 -3.41 -18.59
C ARG A 30 1.65 -3.87 -17.60
N ILE A 31 0.42 -3.39 -17.77
CA ILE A 31 -0.72 -3.81 -16.98
C ILE A 31 -1.59 -4.66 -17.88
N SER A 32 -1.63 -5.97 -17.65
CA SER A 32 -2.59 -6.88 -18.29
C SER A 32 -3.83 -7.07 -17.43
N ILE A 33 -4.94 -7.48 -18.05
CA ILE A 33 -6.21 -7.70 -17.36
C ILE A 33 -6.78 -9.08 -17.70
N GLU A 34 -6.97 -9.91 -16.67
CA GLU A 34 -7.44 -11.28 -16.82
C GLU A 34 -8.65 -11.58 -15.95
N ASN A 35 -9.70 -12.14 -16.54
CA ASN A 35 -10.81 -12.73 -15.79
C ASN A 35 -11.21 -14.09 -16.36
N ASN A 36 -10.72 -15.13 -15.70
CA ASN A 36 -11.02 -16.53 -16.01
C ASN A 36 -11.99 -17.17 -15.00
N VAL A 37 -12.53 -16.39 -14.06
CA VAL A 37 -13.33 -16.89 -12.93
C VAL A 37 -14.82 -16.65 -13.16
N ASP A 38 -15.20 -15.43 -13.50
CA ASP A 38 -16.62 -15.04 -13.63
C ASP A 38 -16.86 -14.14 -14.86
N LEU A 39 -18.04 -13.51 -14.92
CA LEU A 39 -18.45 -12.59 -15.99
C LEU A 39 -18.28 -11.10 -15.62
N GLN A 40 -17.61 -10.78 -14.50
CA GLN A 40 -17.40 -9.40 -14.08
C GLN A 40 -16.55 -8.64 -15.11
N GLY A 41 -17.08 -7.52 -15.61
CA GLY A 41 -16.37 -6.62 -16.51
C GLY A 41 -15.47 -5.62 -15.77
N PRO A 42 -14.94 -4.60 -16.48
CA PRO A 42 -14.23 -3.50 -15.85
C PRO A 42 -15.03 -2.88 -14.68
N PRO A 43 -14.35 -2.38 -13.63
CA PRO A 43 -15.01 -1.66 -12.55
C PRO A 43 -15.80 -0.47 -13.09
N ARG A 44 -16.98 -0.21 -12.51
CA ARG A 44 -17.79 0.96 -12.84
C ARG A 44 -17.28 2.13 -12.00
N ASN A 45 -17.29 3.34 -12.55
CA ASN A 45 -16.94 4.58 -11.85
C ASN A 45 -15.52 4.63 -11.27
N PHE A 46 -14.57 3.96 -11.95
CA PHE A 46 -13.15 4.02 -11.64
C PHE A 46 -12.38 4.60 -12.83
N VAL A 47 -11.49 5.54 -12.56
CA VAL A 47 -10.64 6.19 -13.56
C VAL A 47 -9.18 6.01 -13.17
N TYR A 48 -8.40 5.42 -14.08
CA TYR A 48 -6.98 5.18 -13.86
C TYR A 48 -6.18 6.49 -13.93
N ILE A 49 -5.32 6.72 -12.95
CA ILE A 49 -4.38 7.86 -12.87
C ILE A 49 -2.98 7.33 -12.49
N ASP A 50 -1.91 8.01 -12.91
CA ASP A 50 -0.54 7.65 -12.49
C ASP A 50 -0.01 8.49 -11.33
N GLU A 51 -0.55 9.69 -11.14
CA GLU A 51 -0.13 10.64 -10.12
C GLU A 51 -1.34 11.06 -9.29
N CYS A 52 -1.10 11.34 -8.00
CA CYS A 52 -2.14 11.81 -7.11
C CYS A 52 -2.69 13.16 -7.60
N LYS A 53 -3.98 13.34 -7.40
CA LYS A 53 -4.63 14.62 -7.69
C LYS A 53 -4.98 15.33 -6.41
N VAL A 54 -4.48 16.54 -6.32
CA VAL A 54 -4.65 17.42 -5.17
C VAL A 54 -6.02 18.10 -5.27
N CYS A 55 -6.87 17.88 -4.27
CA CYS A 55 -8.20 18.47 -4.20
C CYS A 55 -8.17 19.84 -3.52
N ALA A 56 -9.32 20.52 -3.55
CA ALA A 56 -9.50 21.81 -2.86
C ALA A 56 -9.19 21.68 -1.36
N GLY A 57 -8.54 22.70 -0.79
CA GLY A 57 -8.14 22.73 0.62
C GLY A 57 -6.77 22.10 0.92
N VAL A 58 -6.12 21.48 -0.06
CA VAL A 58 -4.77 20.92 0.08
C VAL A 58 -3.74 21.87 -0.51
N ALA A 59 -2.77 22.29 0.30
CA ALA A 59 -1.71 23.21 -0.12
C ALA A 59 -0.39 22.46 -0.29
N LEU A 60 0.15 22.44 -1.51
CA LEU A 60 1.49 21.92 -1.76
C LEU A 60 2.54 23.01 -1.54
N THR A 61 3.62 22.66 -0.84
CA THR A 61 4.80 23.51 -0.72
C THR A 61 5.92 22.93 -1.59
N PRO A 62 6.10 23.42 -2.82
CA PRO A 62 7.11 22.86 -3.71
C PRO A 62 8.50 23.06 -3.14
N VAL A 63 9.39 22.11 -3.43
CA VAL A 63 10.83 22.26 -3.17
C VAL A 63 11.38 23.50 -3.86
N THR A 64 12.31 24.19 -3.19
CA THR A 64 12.99 25.37 -3.74
C THR A 64 14.47 25.10 -4.03
N ALA A 65 15.00 23.97 -3.59
CA ALA A 65 16.39 23.60 -3.72
C ALA A 65 16.56 22.11 -4.03
N GLY A 66 17.64 21.80 -4.72
CA GLY A 66 18.11 20.44 -4.97
C GLY A 66 19.59 20.29 -4.71
N CYS A 67 20.10 19.07 -4.80
CA CYS A 67 21.52 18.81 -4.61
C CYS A 67 22.36 19.19 -5.85
N GLU A 68 23.63 19.47 -5.62
CA GLU A 68 24.62 19.74 -6.68
C GLU A 68 25.58 18.58 -6.93
N CYS A 69 25.29 17.41 -6.37
CA CYS A 69 26.15 16.23 -6.41
C CYS A 69 26.42 15.78 -7.86
N GLN A 70 27.66 15.36 -8.12
CA GLN A 70 28.01 14.63 -9.34
C GLN A 70 27.66 13.14 -9.22
N ASP A 71 27.95 12.54 -8.07
CA ASP A 71 27.56 11.17 -7.70
C ASP A 71 26.83 11.19 -6.36
N CYS A 72 25.49 11.19 -6.41
CA CYS A 72 24.64 11.23 -5.23
C CYS A 72 24.85 10.05 -4.27
N LEU A 73 25.28 8.88 -4.77
CA LEU A 73 25.49 7.69 -3.93
C LEU A 73 26.84 7.73 -3.22
N ALA A 74 27.88 8.22 -3.88
CA ALA A 74 29.20 8.41 -3.27
C ALA A 74 29.20 9.53 -2.24
N GLU A 75 28.64 10.69 -2.60
CA GLU A 75 28.54 11.89 -1.74
C GLU A 75 27.72 11.62 -0.47
N ALA A 76 26.71 10.74 -0.55
CA ALA A 76 25.95 10.28 0.60
C ALA A 76 26.77 9.53 1.65
N LYS A 77 27.93 8.96 1.28
CA LYS A 77 28.81 8.20 2.20
C LYS A 77 29.85 9.08 2.90
N THR A 78 30.24 10.20 2.30
CA THR A 78 31.40 11.00 2.73
C THR A 78 31.02 12.24 3.53
N ASN A 79 29.99 12.99 3.10
CA ASN A 79 29.73 14.35 3.61
C ASN A 79 28.40 14.53 4.35
N GLY A 80 27.72 13.45 4.75
CA GLY A 80 26.45 13.58 5.47
C GLY A 80 25.27 14.07 4.63
N GLY A 81 25.46 14.42 3.34
CA GLY A 81 24.67 13.80 2.27
C GLY A 81 24.05 14.71 1.20
N CYS A 82 23.65 14.03 0.11
CA CYS A 82 22.69 14.46 -0.92
C CYS A 82 21.34 14.90 -0.30
N CYS A 83 20.26 15.05 -1.07
CA CYS A 83 18.92 15.40 -0.56
C CYS A 83 18.49 14.71 0.76
N PRO A 84 18.73 13.39 0.99
CA PRO A 84 18.45 12.77 2.28
C PRO A 84 19.20 13.42 3.45
N GLY A 85 20.48 13.74 3.25
CA GLY A 85 21.35 14.34 4.24
C GLY A 85 20.91 15.73 4.68
N ALA A 86 20.52 16.56 3.70
CA ALA A 86 19.91 17.87 3.95
C ALA A 86 18.64 17.76 4.82
N SER A 87 17.86 16.70 4.63
CA SER A 87 16.68 16.36 5.43
C SER A 87 16.98 15.55 6.70
N ARG A 88 18.26 15.43 7.10
CA ARG A 88 18.73 14.64 8.26
C ARG A 88 18.29 13.16 8.21
N SER A 89 18.06 12.64 7.01
CA SER A 89 17.71 11.25 6.73
C SER A 89 18.87 10.50 6.07
N ARG A 90 18.79 9.17 6.10
CA ARG A 90 19.77 8.29 5.46
C ARG A 90 19.43 8.13 3.99
N PHE A 91 20.46 7.94 3.17
CA PHE A 91 20.27 7.54 1.79
C PHE A 91 19.53 6.19 1.73
N ALA A 92 18.39 6.17 1.04
CA ALA A 92 17.43 5.08 1.16
C ALA A 92 17.84 3.81 0.39
N TYR A 93 18.60 3.95 -0.70
CA TYR A 93 18.79 2.88 -1.68
C TYR A 93 20.23 2.34 -1.74
N ASN A 94 20.38 1.08 -2.14
CA ASN A 94 21.67 0.55 -2.60
C ASN A 94 21.90 0.87 -4.11
N GLN A 95 23.00 0.35 -4.67
CA GLN A 95 23.33 0.50 -6.10
C GLN A 95 22.29 -0.14 -7.02
N ASP A 96 21.60 -1.17 -6.56
CA ASP A 96 20.54 -1.88 -7.29
C ASP A 96 19.15 -1.22 -7.15
N GLY A 97 19.04 -0.07 -6.47
CA GLY A 97 17.77 0.61 -6.22
C GLY A 97 16.89 -0.06 -5.15
N GLN A 98 17.43 -0.98 -4.37
CA GLN A 98 16.72 -1.64 -3.27
C GLN A 98 16.79 -0.80 -2.00
N VAL A 99 15.65 -0.64 -1.32
CA VAL A 99 15.56 0.10 -0.05
C VAL A 99 16.37 -0.60 1.06
N ARG A 100 17.12 0.19 1.84
CA ARG A 100 17.95 -0.27 2.97
C ARG A 100 17.54 0.31 4.32
N ILE A 101 16.76 1.39 4.31
CA ILE A 101 16.23 1.99 5.54
C ILE A 101 15.10 1.13 6.10
N ARG A 102 14.81 1.29 7.40
CA ARG A 102 13.75 0.52 8.06
C ARG A 102 12.37 1.12 7.72
N PRO A 103 11.30 0.31 7.73
CA PRO A 103 9.93 0.83 7.70
C PRO A 103 9.72 1.89 8.79
N GLY A 104 8.94 2.93 8.48
CA GLY A 104 8.76 4.12 9.33
C GLY A 104 9.81 5.21 9.16
N GLN A 105 10.95 4.92 8.50
CA GLN A 105 11.90 5.97 8.11
C GLN A 105 11.52 6.57 6.75
N PRO A 106 11.56 7.91 6.60
CA PRO A 106 11.16 8.57 5.36
C PRO A 106 12.25 8.44 4.29
N ILE A 107 11.81 8.30 3.05
CA ILE A 107 12.66 8.37 1.87
C ILE A 107 12.62 9.81 1.34
N TYR A 108 13.80 10.40 1.15
CA TYR A 108 13.94 11.68 0.45
C TYR A 108 14.68 11.45 -0.87
N GLU A 109 13.96 11.51 -1.99
CA GLU A 109 14.57 11.39 -3.31
C GLU A 109 15.17 12.71 -3.79
N CYS A 110 15.97 12.65 -4.85
CA CYS A 110 16.32 13.86 -5.59
C CYS A 110 15.10 14.38 -6.35
N ASN A 111 15.03 15.69 -6.50
CA ASN A 111 13.91 16.42 -7.08
C ASN A 111 14.29 17.15 -8.38
N SER A 112 13.34 17.85 -8.98
CA SER A 112 13.51 18.60 -10.24
C SER A 112 14.57 19.71 -10.18
N HIS A 113 14.91 20.21 -8.98
CA HIS A 113 15.96 21.21 -8.76
C HIS A 113 17.36 20.61 -8.55
N CYS A 114 17.49 19.29 -8.52
CA CYS A 114 18.79 18.63 -8.37
C CYS A 114 19.55 18.60 -9.70
N ARG A 115 20.87 18.76 -9.63
CA ARG A 115 21.77 18.66 -10.78
C ARG A 115 21.82 17.25 -11.41
N CYS A 116 21.55 16.22 -10.62
CA CYS A 116 21.63 14.83 -11.05
C CYS A 116 20.48 14.45 -12.01
N GLY A 117 20.80 13.68 -13.05
CA GLY A 117 19.84 13.25 -14.07
C GLY A 117 18.87 12.15 -13.63
N ALA A 118 18.03 11.71 -14.56
CA ALA A 118 16.96 10.72 -14.32
C ALA A 118 17.45 9.33 -13.86
N GLU A 119 18.70 8.97 -14.20
CA GLU A 119 19.31 7.69 -13.78
C GLU A 119 20.01 7.77 -12.42
N CYS A 120 19.86 8.89 -11.69
CA CYS A 120 20.39 9.03 -10.34
C CYS A 120 19.90 7.87 -9.44
N PRO A 121 20.79 7.25 -8.65
CA PRO A 121 20.42 6.16 -7.74
C PRO A 121 19.44 6.59 -6.64
N ASN A 122 19.26 7.90 -6.43
CA ASN A 122 18.27 8.48 -5.52
C ASN A 122 17.00 8.96 -6.25
N ARG A 123 16.65 8.34 -7.38
CA ARG A 123 15.43 8.58 -8.15
C ARG A 123 14.75 7.24 -8.49
N VAL A 124 14.36 6.46 -7.49
CA VAL A 124 13.79 5.11 -7.67
C VAL A 124 12.27 5.17 -7.87
N VAL A 125 11.55 5.82 -6.96
CA VAL A 125 10.07 5.89 -6.95
C VAL A 125 9.57 6.69 -8.15
N GLN A 126 10.19 7.85 -8.41
CA GLN A 126 9.84 8.70 -9.56
C GLN A 126 10.08 8.04 -10.95
N ARG A 127 10.82 6.92 -11.03
CA ARG A 127 10.95 6.16 -12.28
C ARG A 127 9.71 5.29 -12.59
N GLY A 128 8.75 5.25 -11.67
CA GLY A 128 7.49 4.54 -11.83
C GLY A 128 7.64 3.03 -11.86
N ILE A 129 6.52 2.33 -12.09
CA ILE A 129 6.46 0.87 -12.13
C ILE A 129 7.35 0.33 -13.25
N ARG A 130 8.24 -0.60 -12.91
CA ARG A 130 9.17 -1.26 -13.86
C ARG A 130 8.78 -2.69 -14.22
N TYR A 131 7.84 -3.27 -13.48
CA TYR A 131 7.40 -4.64 -13.65
C TYR A 131 6.10 -4.70 -14.45
N ASP A 132 6.00 -5.70 -15.31
CA ASP A 132 4.72 -6.10 -15.88
C ASP A 132 3.86 -6.75 -14.79
N LEU A 133 2.68 -6.19 -14.58
CA LEU A 133 1.71 -6.57 -13.57
C LEU A 133 0.39 -6.98 -14.26
N CYS A 134 -0.39 -7.80 -13.58
CA CYS A 134 -1.68 -8.27 -14.07
C CYS A 134 -2.75 -8.00 -13.02
N ILE A 135 -3.77 -7.23 -13.39
CA ILE A 135 -5.04 -7.19 -12.64
C ILE A 135 -5.78 -8.47 -13.01
N PHE A 136 -6.07 -9.31 -12.02
CA PHE A 136 -6.72 -10.60 -12.25
C PHE A 136 -7.92 -10.80 -11.33
N ARG A 137 -8.92 -11.55 -11.78
CA ARG A 137 -10.05 -11.94 -10.92
C ARG A 137 -9.63 -13.11 -10.03
N THR A 138 -9.70 -12.95 -8.70
CA THR A 138 -9.41 -14.01 -7.74
C THR A 138 -10.50 -15.09 -7.80
N ASN A 139 -10.13 -16.33 -7.49
CA ASN A 139 -11.04 -17.48 -7.54
C ASN A 139 -11.68 -17.83 -6.18
N ASP A 140 -11.42 -17.01 -5.16
CA ASP A 140 -11.82 -17.20 -3.76
C ASP A 140 -12.80 -16.12 -3.26
N GLY A 141 -13.33 -15.29 -4.17
CA GLY A 141 -14.34 -14.28 -3.86
C GLY A 141 -13.80 -12.94 -3.35
N ARG A 142 -12.48 -12.78 -3.17
CA ARG A 142 -11.87 -11.49 -2.79
C ARG A 142 -11.99 -10.41 -3.87
N GLY A 143 -12.28 -10.81 -5.10
CA GLY A 143 -12.66 -9.91 -6.18
C GLY A 143 -11.53 -9.72 -7.18
N TRP A 144 -11.10 -8.48 -7.43
CA TRP A 144 -9.91 -8.23 -8.24
C TRP A 144 -8.67 -8.30 -7.34
N GLY A 145 -7.56 -8.75 -7.90
CA GLY A 145 -6.25 -8.79 -7.28
C GLY A 145 -5.18 -8.32 -8.27
N VAL A 146 -3.97 -8.09 -7.79
CA VAL A 146 -2.81 -7.77 -8.63
C VAL A 146 -1.76 -8.85 -8.45
N ARG A 147 -1.15 -9.31 -9.53
CA ARG A 147 0.02 -10.21 -9.48
C ARG A 147 1.14 -9.68 -10.36
N THR A 148 2.38 -10.00 -10.03
CA THR A 148 3.52 -9.70 -10.89
C THR A 148 3.69 -10.77 -11.97
N LEU A 149 4.09 -10.39 -13.19
CA LEU A 149 4.41 -11.35 -14.26
C LEU A 149 5.89 -11.76 -14.27
N GLN A 150 6.71 -11.14 -13.43
CA GLN A 150 8.13 -11.40 -13.31
C GLN A 150 8.58 -11.45 -11.85
N ARG A 151 9.76 -12.01 -11.60
CA ARG A 151 10.32 -12.06 -10.25
C ARG A 151 10.68 -10.65 -9.76
N ILE A 152 10.23 -10.29 -8.56
CA ILE A 152 10.61 -9.04 -7.89
C ILE A 152 11.60 -9.38 -6.77
N ARG A 153 12.73 -8.67 -6.72
CA ARG A 153 13.72 -8.85 -5.64
C ARG A 153 13.21 -8.21 -4.36
N LYS A 154 13.61 -8.76 -3.21
CA LYS A 154 13.37 -8.16 -1.89
C LYS A 154 13.80 -6.68 -1.89
N ASN A 155 13.07 -5.83 -1.18
CA ASN A 155 13.30 -4.40 -1.01
C ASN A 155 13.25 -3.59 -2.32
N SER A 156 12.68 -4.11 -3.39
CA SER A 156 12.52 -3.35 -4.63
C SER A 156 11.23 -2.54 -4.61
N PHE A 157 11.27 -1.32 -5.15
CA PHE A 157 10.06 -0.53 -5.40
C PHE A 157 9.14 -1.25 -6.37
N VAL A 158 7.84 -1.30 -6.08
CA VAL A 158 6.84 -2.00 -6.92
C VAL A 158 5.86 -1.03 -7.55
N MET A 159 5.22 -0.18 -6.75
CA MET A 159 4.24 0.83 -7.19
C MET A 159 4.00 1.86 -6.09
N GLU A 160 3.31 2.94 -6.41
CA GLU A 160 2.77 3.87 -5.41
C GLU A 160 1.30 3.59 -5.12
N TYR A 161 0.81 4.04 -3.96
CA TYR A 161 -0.62 4.13 -3.69
C TYR A 161 -1.11 5.53 -4.07
N VAL A 162 -1.96 5.60 -5.09
CA VAL A 162 -2.36 6.85 -5.74
C VAL A 162 -3.87 7.02 -5.70
N GLY A 163 -4.31 8.26 -5.47
CA GLY A 163 -5.71 8.65 -5.45
C GLY A 163 -5.92 10.16 -5.44
N GLU A 164 -7.10 10.58 -4.97
CA GLU A 164 -7.39 11.97 -4.63
C GLU A 164 -6.80 12.29 -3.26
N ILE A 165 -5.97 13.33 -3.16
CA ILE A 165 -5.52 13.85 -1.87
C ILE A 165 -6.59 14.84 -1.39
N ILE A 166 -7.25 14.49 -0.30
CA ILE A 166 -8.33 15.25 0.33
C ILE A 166 -7.95 15.58 1.78
N THR A 167 -8.65 16.53 2.40
CA THR A 167 -8.52 16.79 3.84
C THR A 167 -9.14 15.65 4.65
N SER A 168 -8.66 15.41 5.87
CA SER A 168 -9.24 14.39 6.75
C SER A 168 -10.73 14.66 7.06
N GLU A 169 -11.16 15.93 7.08
CA GLU A 169 -12.59 16.30 7.18
C GLU A 169 -13.42 15.79 5.98
N GLU A 170 -12.91 15.97 4.76
CA GLU A 170 -13.58 15.47 3.55
C GLU A 170 -13.54 13.93 3.49
N ALA A 171 -12.47 13.31 4.00
CA ALA A 171 -12.35 11.86 4.11
C ALA A 171 -13.40 11.29 5.06
N GLU A 172 -13.59 11.87 6.25
CA GLU A 172 -14.63 11.50 7.21
C GLU A 172 -16.04 11.62 6.59
N ARG A 173 -16.31 12.74 5.91
CA ARG A 173 -17.59 12.96 5.21
C ARG A 173 -17.87 11.90 4.15
N ARG A 174 -16.85 11.47 3.39
CA ARG A 174 -16.96 10.39 2.40
C ARG A 174 -17.03 9.01 3.05
N GLY A 175 -16.26 8.79 4.11
CA GLY A 175 -16.15 7.54 4.86
C GLY A 175 -17.50 7.04 5.38
N GLN A 176 -18.33 7.95 5.88
CA GLN A 176 -19.70 7.61 6.30
C GLN A 176 -20.55 6.93 5.21
N VAL A 177 -20.29 7.26 3.93
CA VAL A 177 -20.96 6.62 2.79
C VAL A 177 -20.30 5.28 2.45
N TYR A 178 -18.97 5.23 2.50
CA TYR A 178 -18.17 4.04 2.18
C TYR A 178 -18.34 2.90 3.18
N ASP A 179 -18.47 3.20 4.47
CA ASP A 179 -18.71 2.22 5.52
C ASP A 179 -20.02 1.45 5.29
N ARG A 180 -21.07 2.15 4.84
CA ARG A 180 -22.35 1.52 4.46
C ARG A 180 -22.23 0.63 3.23
N GLN A 181 -21.21 0.84 2.40
CA GLN A 181 -20.94 0.07 1.18
C GLN A 181 -19.89 -1.02 1.39
N GLY A 182 -19.23 -1.07 2.55
CA GLY A 182 -18.18 -2.04 2.86
C GLY A 182 -16.93 -1.89 1.99
N VAL A 183 -16.60 -0.67 1.56
CA VAL A 183 -15.42 -0.37 0.73
C VAL A 183 -14.42 0.47 1.49
N THR A 184 -13.13 0.09 1.45
CA THR A 184 -12.05 0.77 2.18
C THR A 184 -10.95 1.19 1.20
N TYR A 185 -11.03 2.42 0.71
CA TYR A 185 -10.03 3.00 -0.23
C TYR A 185 -9.34 4.25 0.31
N LEU A 186 -9.70 4.66 1.53
CA LEU A 186 -9.09 5.76 2.26
C LEU A 186 -7.77 5.30 2.87
N PHE A 187 -6.73 6.10 2.68
CA PHE A 187 -5.40 5.88 3.23
C PHE A 187 -4.92 7.17 3.89
N ASP A 188 -4.87 7.21 5.21
CA ASP A 188 -4.48 8.41 5.96
C ASP A 188 -2.99 8.68 5.82
N LEU A 189 -2.63 9.96 5.64
CA LEU A 189 -1.24 10.40 5.52
C LEU A 189 -0.66 10.78 6.88
N ASP A 190 -0.75 9.85 7.84
CA ASP A 190 -0.47 10.04 9.27
C ASP A 190 1.03 10.02 9.66
N TYR A 191 1.93 10.36 8.72
CA TYR A 191 3.38 10.30 8.98
C TYR A 191 3.83 11.24 10.10
N ILE A 192 3.27 12.46 10.12
CA ILE A 192 3.55 13.45 11.17
C ILE A 192 2.25 13.91 11.84
N ASP A 193 1.22 14.21 11.05
CA ASP A 193 -0.10 14.66 11.48
C ASP A 193 -1.18 14.05 10.55
N ASP A 194 -2.38 13.82 11.07
CA ASP A 194 -3.54 13.36 10.30
C ASP A 194 -4.34 14.56 9.77
N VAL A 195 -3.82 15.19 8.72
CA VAL A 195 -4.44 16.36 8.06
C VAL A 195 -5.02 16.01 6.69
N TYR A 196 -4.47 14.98 6.05
CA TYR A 196 -4.77 14.60 4.68
C TYR A 196 -4.91 13.10 4.54
N THR A 197 -5.73 12.69 3.57
CA THR A 197 -6.02 11.29 3.24
C THR A 197 -5.97 11.11 1.73
N VAL A 198 -5.46 9.97 1.26
CA VAL A 198 -5.57 9.54 -0.14
C VAL A 198 -6.81 8.69 -0.31
N ASP A 199 -7.76 9.17 -1.11
CA ASP A 199 -8.97 8.45 -1.50
C ASP A 199 -8.80 7.84 -2.90
N ALA A 200 -8.69 6.51 -2.94
CA ALA A 200 -8.54 5.76 -4.19
C ALA A 200 -9.88 5.21 -4.74
N ALA A 201 -11.05 5.60 -4.21
CA ALA A 201 -12.33 4.99 -4.56
C ALA A 201 -12.73 5.20 -6.02
N HIS A 202 -12.63 6.45 -6.50
CA HIS A 202 -13.01 6.82 -7.87
C HIS A 202 -11.83 6.98 -8.81
N TYR A 203 -10.70 7.37 -8.26
CA TYR A 203 -9.49 7.60 -9.01
C TYR A 203 -8.33 6.94 -8.30
N GLY A 204 -7.60 6.12 -9.02
CA GLY A 204 -6.40 5.51 -8.47
C GLY A 204 -5.59 4.84 -9.56
N ASN A 205 -4.44 4.28 -9.17
CA ASN A 205 -3.62 3.49 -10.07
C ASN A 205 -3.91 1.99 -9.86
N ILE A 206 -2.96 1.13 -10.20
CA ILE A 206 -3.10 -0.32 -10.03
C ILE A 206 -3.17 -0.75 -8.54
N SER A 207 -2.70 0.06 -7.60
CA SER A 207 -2.72 -0.22 -6.16
C SER A 207 -4.15 -0.38 -5.62
N HIS A 208 -5.14 0.26 -6.25
CA HIS A 208 -6.56 0.13 -5.91
C HIS A 208 -7.03 -1.34 -5.89
N PHE A 209 -6.41 -2.20 -6.72
CA PHE A 209 -6.78 -3.61 -6.85
C PHE A 209 -5.89 -4.54 -6.02
N VAL A 210 -4.96 -4.03 -5.23
CA VAL A 210 -4.05 -4.85 -4.40
C VAL A 210 -4.80 -5.27 -3.14
N ASN A 211 -4.87 -6.57 -2.89
CA ASN A 211 -5.63 -7.10 -1.76
C ASN A 211 -4.90 -6.96 -0.42
N HIS A 212 -5.70 -6.95 0.64
CA HIS A 212 -5.23 -7.05 2.01
C HIS A 212 -4.68 -8.46 2.33
N SER A 213 -3.57 -8.51 3.07
CA SER A 213 -3.11 -9.71 3.78
C SER A 213 -2.51 -9.32 5.12
N VAL A 214 -2.78 -10.12 6.16
CA VAL A 214 -2.14 -9.99 7.48
C VAL A 214 -1.12 -11.10 7.66
N SER A 215 0.04 -10.80 8.26
CA SER A 215 0.87 -11.84 8.83
C SER A 215 0.12 -12.47 10.00
N ALA A 216 0.00 -13.81 10.02
CA ALA A 216 -0.39 -14.46 11.27
C ALA A 216 0.63 -14.05 12.36
N PRO A 217 0.20 -13.69 13.59
CA PRO A 217 1.16 -13.44 14.66
C PRO A 217 2.08 -14.65 14.73
N HIS A 218 3.39 -14.41 14.72
CA HIS A 218 4.36 -15.48 14.95
C HIS A 218 4.00 -16.15 16.27
N LEU A 219 3.28 -17.28 16.22
CA LEU A 219 3.28 -18.26 17.30
C LEU A 219 4.70 -18.82 17.30
N GLY A 220 5.62 -18.07 17.89
CA GLY A 220 6.85 -18.67 18.39
C GLY A 220 6.46 -19.83 19.32
N PRO A 221 7.30 -20.87 19.44
CA PRO A 221 7.05 -21.89 20.46
C PRO A 221 6.84 -21.15 21.78
N ALA A 222 5.72 -21.44 22.45
CA ALA A 222 5.39 -20.83 23.72
C ALA A 222 6.54 -21.08 24.69
N VAL A 223 7.46 -20.14 24.81
CA VAL A 223 8.42 -20.12 25.91
C VAL A 223 7.60 -19.67 27.09
N GLY A 224 7.18 -20.63 27.90
CA GLY A 224 6.46 -20.38 29.14
C GLY A 224 7.30 -19.50 30.05
N LEU A 225 7.09 -18.20 29.97
CA LEU A 225 7.49 -17.25 31.00
C LEU A 225 6.30 -17.11 31.94
N PRO A 226 6.39 -17.57 33.19
CA PRO A 226 5.30 -17.41 34.15
C PRO A 226 5.19 -15.92 34.50
N GLY A 227 4.13 -15.24 34.03
CA GLY A 227 3.80 -13.92 34.58
C GLY A 227 3.07 -12.91 33.68
N LEU A 228 2.97 -13.10 32.37
CA LEU A 228 2.30 -12.12 31.50
C LEU A 228 0.90 -12.59 31.09
N ARG A 229 -0.13 -12.08 31.76
CA ARG A 229 -1.54 -12.25 31.40
C ARG A 229 -1.87 -11.38 30.18
N CYS A 230 -1.81 -11.94 28.97
CA CYS A 230 -2.39 -11.30 27.79
C CYS A 230 -3.88 -11.62 27.74
N GLY A 231 -4.74 -10.63 28.00
CA GLY A 231 -6.19 -10.77 27.90
C GLY A 231 -6.64 -10.64 26.45
N ILE A 232 -7.26 -11.68 25.89
CA ILE A 232 -7.99 -11.60 24.63
C ILE A 232 -9.45 -11.31 24.97
N TYR A 233 -9.99 -10.20 24.47
CA TYR A 233 -11.41 -9.86 24.59
C TYR A 233 -12.15 -10.42 23.37
N LEU A 234 -13.17 -11.26 23.57
CA LEU A 234 -14.09 -11.71 22.52
C LEU A 234 -15.37 -10.87 22.57
N PHE A 235 -15.75 -10.27 21.44
CA PHE A 235 -17.01 -9.54 21.28
C PHE A 235 -18.13 -10.52 20.90
N SER A 236 -19.16 -10.60 21.74
CA SER A 236 -20.48 -11.07 21.32
C SER A 236 -21.49 -10.01 21.74
N GLY A 237 -22.49 -9.74 20.90
CA GLY A 237 -23.31 -8.52 20.88
C GLY A 237 -24.25 -8.26 22.07
N VAL A 238 -23.90 -8.63 23.30
CA VAL A 238 -24.64 -8.28 24.53
C VAL A 238 -23.69 -8.36 25.75
N GLY A 239 -22.96 -7.28 26.03
CA GLY A 239 -22.29 -7.04 27.32
C GLY A 239 -20.92 -7.71 27.58
N VAL A 240 -20.13 -7.09 28.47
CA VAL A 240 -18.78 -7.54 28.87
C VAL A 240 -18.87 -8.41 30.12
N SER A 241 -18.34 -9.64 30.06
CA SER A 241 -18.10 -10.47 31.25
C SER A 241 -16.77 -11.23 31.13
N ARG A 242 -16.04 -11.29 32.25
CA ARG A 242 -14.67 -11.82 32.35
C ARG A 242 -14.73 -13.34 32.51
N VAL A 243 -14.44 -14.12 31.47
CA VAL A 243 -14.45 -15.59 31.53
C VAL A 243 -13.04 -16.14 31.83
N PRO A 244 -12.84 -17.02 32.83
CA PRO A 244 -11.55 -17.64 33.11
C PRO A 244 -11.10 -18.61 32.01
N TRP A 245 -9.78 -18.69 31.80
CA TRP A 245 -9.05 -19.38 30.72
C TRP A 245 -9.24 -20.91 30.58
N VAL A 246 -10.12 -21.56 31.34
CA VAL A 246 -10.13 -23.05 31.45
C VAL A 246 -11.25 -23.74 30.66
N GLU A 247 -12.19 -23.04 30.03
CA GLU A 247 -13.31 -23.68 29.30
C GLU A 247 -13.28 -23.54 27.76
N LEU A 248 -12.17 -23.09 27.15
CA LEU A 248 -12.08 -22.90 25.69
C LEU A 248 -11.34 -24.02 24.93
N MET A 249 -11.08 -25.17 25.56
CA MET A 249 -10.55 -26.36 24.85
C MET A 249 -11.64 -27.19 24.13
N GLY A 250 -12.88 -26.69 24.05
CA GLY A 250 -14.02 -27.44 23.49
C GLY A 250 -14.73 -26.80 22.29
N VAL A 251 -14.42 -25.55 21.92
CA VAL A 251 -15.10 -24.84 20.82
C VAL A 251 -14.05 -24.15 19.97
N GLY A 252 -13.71 -24.80 18.85
CA GLY A 252 -12.85 -24.25 17.81
C GLY A 252 -13.44 -23.00 17.17
N LEU A 253 -13.26 -21.85 17.83
CA LEU A 253 -13.52 -20.54 17.24
C LEU A 253 -12.26 -20.12 16.46
N THR A 254 -12.09 -20.76 15.30
CA THR A 254 -11.23 -20.21 14.24
C THR A 254 -11.83 -18.88 13.79
N CYS A 255 -11.01 -17.83 13.73
CA CYS A 255 -11.35 -16.57 13.08
C CYS A 255 -12.06 -16.86 11.75
N GLN A 256 -13.28 -16.35 11.57
CA GLN A 256 -14.10 -16.64 10.40
C GLN A 256 -13.47 -16.12 9.09
N VAL A 257 -12.52 -15.18 9.18
CA VAL A 257 -11.69 -14.69 8.07
C VAL A 257 -10.56 -15.68 7.72
N CYS A 258 -10.15 -16.55 8.64
CA CYS A 258 -9.07 -17.52 8.45
C CYS A 258 -9.53 -18.88 7.89
N LEU A 259 -10.84 -19.18 7.85
CA LEU A 259 -11.34 -20.49 7.38
C LEU A 259 -11.22 -20.68 5.85
N THR A 260 -11.01 -19.61 5.08
CA THR A 260 -10.79 -19.67 3.62
C THR A 260 -9.31 -19.53 3.23
N CYS A 261 -8.45 -19.10 4.15
CA CYS A 261 -7.02 -18.94 3.89
C CYS A 261 -6.32 -20.29 4.03
N ARG A 262 -5.97 -20.92 2.90
CA ARG A 262 -5.04 -22.07 2.93
C ARG A 262 -3.77 -21.63 3.66
N ALA A 263 -3.34 -22.42 4.65
CA ALA A 263 -2.14 -22.16 5.44
C ALA A 263 -0.96 -21.77 4.53
N GLY A 264 -0.53 -20.51 4.58
CA GLY A 264 0.54 -19.94 3.75
C GLY A 264 0.21 -18.67 2.96
N GLN A 265 -1.05 -18.21 2.95
CA GLN A 265 -1.48 -16.99 2.22
C GLN A 265 -1.53 -15.71 3.09
N CYS A 266 -1.19 -15.83 4.38
CA CYS A 266 -1.21 -14.77 5.39
C CYS A 266 0.20 -14.22 5.62
N ASP A 267 0.80 -13.60 4.59
CA ASP A 267 2.10 -12.94 4.65
C ASP A 267 2.18 -11.82 3.58
N PRO A 268 1.86 -10.56 3.93
CA PRO A 268 1.95 -9.44 3.00
C PRO A 268 3.36 -9.32 2.42
N ASN A 269 3.43 -9.26 1.10
CA ASN A 269 4.71 -9.18 0.39
C ASN A 269 5.11 -7.75 -0.01
N LEU A 270 4.28 -6.75 0.33
CA LEU A 270 4.55 -5.32 0.15
C LEU A 270 4.51 -4.57 1.50
N GLN A 271 5.34 -3.53 1.59
CA GLN A 271 5.44 -2.62 2.73
C GLN A 271 5.41 -1.17 2.25
N VAL A 272 4.70 -0.33 2.99
CA VAL A 272 4.61 1.11 2.74
C VAL A 272 5.85 1.86 3.24
N TYR A 273 6.29 2.83 2.44
CA TYR A 273 7.24 3.87 2.78
C TYR A 273 6.69 5.24 2.40
N ASN A 274 6.92 6.23 3.27
CA ASN A 274 6.66 7.65 2.99
C ASN A 274 7.81 8.23 2.18
N VAL A 275 7.49 8.90 1.07
CA VAL A 275 8.46 9.41 0.10
C VAL A 275 8.24 10.89 -0.16
N PHE A 276 9.33 11.65 -0.12
CA PHE A 276 9.37 13.08 -0.39
C PHE A 276 10.27 13.35 -1.59
N ILE A 277 9.73 14.09 -2.58
CA ILE A 277 10.41 14.38 -3.85
C ILE A 277 10.27 15.87 -4.17
N GLU A 278 9.17 16.26 -4.81
CA GLU A 278 8.90 17.65 -5.22
C GLU A 278 8.18 18.47 -4.12
N ASN A 279 7.76 17.81 -3.05
CA ASN A 279 7.16 18.42 -1.87
C ASN A 279 7.83 17.82 -0.63
N LEU A 280 8.29 18.69 0.28
CA LEU A 280 8.92 18.28 1.54
C LEU A 280 8.01 18.50 2.75
N ASP A 281 6.77 18.97 2.54
CA ASP A 281 5.77 18.99 3.59
C ASP A 281 5.50 17.57 4.07
N GLN A 282 5.90 17.29 5.32
CA GLN A 282 5.81 15.96 5.91
C GLN A 282 4.37 15.47 6.12
N ARG A 283 3.38 16.37 6.00
CA ARG A 283 1.96 16.03 6.03
C ARG A 283 1.44 15.47 4.70
N LEU A 284 2.23 15.59 3.63
CA LEU A 284 1.85 15.18 2.27
C LEU A 284 2.90 14.26 1.64
N PRO A 285 3.25 13.13 2.28
CA PRO A 285 4.11 12.14 1.68
C PRO A 285 3.46 11.47 0.47
N ARG A 286 4.28 11.06 -0.50
CA ARG A 286 3.90 10.05 -1.49
C ARG A 286 3.98 8.67 -0.82
N ILE A 287 3.01 7.80 -1.09
CA ILE A 287 2.94 6.46 -0.51
C ILE A 287 3.53 5.47 -1.51
N ALA A 288 4.68 4.88 -1.19
CA ALA A 288 5.36 3.90 -2.05
C ALA A 288 5.35 2.50 -1.44
N LEU A 289 5.07 1.49 -2.27
CA LEU A 289 5.05 0.07 -1.90
C LEU A 289 6.33 -0.61 -2.37
N PHE A 290 7.06 -1.19 -1.42
CA PHE A 290 8.29 -1.94 -1.64
C PHE A 290 8.12 -3.42 -1.24
N ALA A 291 8.77 -4.32 -1.98
CA ALA A 291 8.72 -5.75 -1.67
C ALA A 291 9.40 -6.07 -0.32
N THR A 292 8.77 -6.83 0.58
CA THR A 292 9.35 -7.24 1.88
C THR A 292 10.26 -8.46 1.77
N ARG A 293 10.03 -9.27 0.74
CA ARG A 293 10.74 -10.51 0.41
C ARG A 293 10.81 -10.68 -1.11
N PRO A 294 11.58 -11.65 -1.64
CA PRO A 294 11.50 -11.98 -3.06
C PRO A 294 10.09 -12.46 -3.40
N ILE A 295 9.52 -11.94 -4.49
CA ILE A 295 8.18 -12.27 -4.99
C ILE A 295 8.33 -13.02 -6.30
N ARG A 296 7.65 -14.17 -6.43
CA ARG A 296 7.75 -15.02 -7.63
C ARG A 296 6.90 -14.45 -8.76
N ALA A 297 7.27 -14.78 -10.00
CA ALA A 297 6.40 -14.53 -11.14
C ALA A 297 5.07 -15.28 -10.95
N GLY A 298 3.95 -14.60 -11.21
CA GLY A 298 2.59 -15.09 -11.01
C GLY A 298 2.06 -14.95 -9.58
N GLU A 299 2.88 -14.54 -8.61
CA GLU A 299 2.46 -14.37 -7.21
C GLU A 299 1.61 -13.10 -7.04
N GLU A 300 0.52 -13.22 -6.29
CA GLU A 300 -0.34 -12.09 -5.92
C GLU A 300 0.40 -11.12 -5.00
N LEU A 301 0.25 -9.83 -5.25
CA LEU A 301 0.77 -8.75 -4.45
C LEU A 301 -0.25 -8.39 -3.37
N THR A 302 0.22 -8.23 -2.13
CA THR A 302 -0.63 -7.92 -0.98
C THR A 302 0.11 -7.03 0.03
N PHE A 303 -0.64 -6.19 0.75
CA PHE A 303 -0.13 -5.41 1.88
C PHE A 303 -1.11 -5.42 3.07
N ASP A 304 -0.62 -5.07 4.25
CA ASP A 304 -1.45 -4.94 5.45
C ASP A 304 -2.13 -3.57 5.47
N TYR A 305 -3.46 -3.53 5.37
CA TYR A 305 -4.23 -2.27 5.35
C TYR A 305 -4.16 -1.54 6.68
N ASN A 306 -3.99 -2.29 7.78
CA ASN A 306 -3.93 -1.72 9.11
C ASN A 306 -2.49 -1.37 9.53
N MET A 307 -1.51 -1.67 8.67
CA MET A 307 -0.10 -1.40 8.92
C MET A 307 0.39 -1.85 10.30
N HIS A 308 -0.08 -3.00 10.82
CA HIS A 308 0.27 -3.46 12.18
C HIS A 308 1.78 -3.68 12.40
N GLY A 309 2.57 -3.70 11.31
CA GLY A 309 4.03 -3.77 11.31
C GLY A 309 4.79 -2.44 11.21
N THR A 310 4.13 -1.28 11.08
CA THR A 310 4.81 0.03 11.12
C THR A 310 4.88 0.52 12.56
N CYS A 311 6.08 0.86 13.04
CA CYS A 311 6.28 1.43 14.37
C CYS A 311 5.40 2.68 14.56
N ARG A 312 4.29 2.54 15.27
CA ARG A 312 3.64 3.66 15.94
C ARG A 312 4.65 4.22 16.93
N THR A 313 5.04 5.48 16.78
CA THR A 313 5.76 6.19 17.84
C THR A 313 4.87 6.17 19.09
N PRO A 314 5.36 5.74 20.26
CA PRO A 314 4.53 5.70 21.46
C PRO A 314 4.21 7.13 21.89
N GLY A 315 2.93 7.53 21.85
CA GLY A 315 2.48 8.73 22.54
C GLY A 315 1.54 9.66 21.80
N THR A 316 0.45 9.17 21.21
CA THR A 316 -0.77 9.97 21.03
C THR A 316 -2.00 9.06 21.18
N PRO A 317 -2.95 9.37 22.08
CA PRO A 317 -4.18 8.61 22.22
C PRO A 317 -5.06 8.82 20.98
N VAL A 318 -5.66 7.75 20.48
CA VAL A 318 -6.68 7.77 19.43
C VAL A 318 -7.94 8.45 19.99
N PRO A 319 -8.40 9.61 19.48
CA PRO A 319 -9.71 10.15 19.81
C PRO A 319 -10.70 9.66 18.74
N GLY A 320 -11.62 8.74 19.08
CA GLY A 320 -12.62 8.34 18.08
C GLY A 320 -13.56 7.19 18.37
N THR A 321 -13.44 6.45 19.48
CA THR A 321 -14.50 5.49 19.85
C THR A 321 -15.33 6.05 21.01
N PRO A 322 -16.55 6.55 20.78
CA PRO A 322 -17.57 6.54 21.82
C PRO A 322 -17.87 5.07 22.15
N VAL A 323 -17.59 4.68 23.38
CA VAL A 323 -18.06 3.41 23.95
C VAL A 323 -19.56 3.58 24.26
N PRO A 324 -20.43 2.59 23.96
CA PRO A 324 -21.82 2.61 24.43
C PRO A 324 -21.94 2.57 25.96
#